data_AF-A0A7X7H036-F1
#
_entry.id   AF-A0A7X7H036-F1
#
_cell.length_a   1.000
_cell.length_b   1.000
_cell.length_c   1.000
_cell.angle_alpha   90.00
_cell.angle_beta   90.00
_cell.angle_gamma   90.00
#
_symmetry.space_group_name_H-M   'P 1'
#
loop_
_entity.id
_entity.type
_entity.pdbx_description
1 polymer ?
#
loop_
_entity_poly.entity_id
_entity_poly.type
_entity_poly.pdbx_seq_one_letter_code
_entity_poly.pdbx_strand_id
1 'polypeptide(L)'
;MRKIDKGFSLVELLIAILIIGVLAGFLFLMMETSGDKAKKEVCHGNRVTILRALDIYRLSNALSKENYNLQNFINDKYKETLSNNDATCPSGGVYSAGEENGKEFVVCSIHSVTPGGGEPSGNVIPGTGGIVAGDGWEETITGENSISFNIGQKFLHEGEYYVAVETLSNIYFLTDNDPEMNTSKWWTTKSGGGLVQFTEVRKDWDNVNMGDTFKRGDVVLYNGDYYVCVVQGYSGIFTANKNADNNNHPASNDGKWAWYKLNN
;
A
#
# COMPACT_ATOMS: atom_id res chain seq x y z
N MET A 1 66.96 -16.04 9.07
CA MET A 1 66.38 -15.10 10.05
C MET A 1 64.92 -15.49 10.27
N ARG A 2 64.53 -15.86 11.50
CA ARG A 2 63.16 -16.30 11.83
C ARG A 2 62.42 -15.10 12.43
N LYS A 3 61.34 -14.64 11.76
CA LYS A 3 60.50 -13.54 12.25
C LYS A 3 59.76 -14.00 13.51
N ILE A 4 59.75 -13.15 14.54
CA ILE A 4 58.97 -13.35 15.76
C ILE A 4 57.58 -12.81 15.45
N ASP A 5 56.58 -13.69 15.45
CA ASP A 5 55.17 -13.29 15.31
C ASP A 5 54.76 -12.54 16.58
N LYS A 6 54.37 -11.27 16.43
CA LYS A 6 53.87 -10.45 17.53
C LYS A 6 52.48 -10.99 17.93
N GLY A 7 52.37 -11.59 19.11
CA GLY A 7 51.08 -11.98 19.69
C GLY A 7 50.26 -10.74 20.05
N PHE A 8 48.95 -10.81 19.83
CA PHE A 8 47.99 -9.78 20.23
C PHE A 8 48.04 -9.51 21.74
N SER A 9 47.92 -8.23 22.14
CA SER A 9 47.81 -7.86 23.55
C SER A 9 46.45 -8.26 24.11
N LEU A 10 46.41 -8.71 25.38
CA LEU A 10 45.17 -8.97 26.12
C LEU A 10 44.20 -7.77 26.08
N VAL A 11 44.75 -6.56 26.12
CA VAL A 11 43.97 -5.31 26.07
C VAL A 11 43.36 -5.08 24.69
N GLU A 12 44.10 -5.37 23.61
CA GLU A 12 43.57 -5.26 22.24
C GLU A 12 42.42 -6.23 22.01
N LEU A 13 42.54 -7.46 22.53
CA LEU A 13 41.45 -8.43 22.47
C LEU A 13 40.22 -7.91 23.20
N LEU A 14 40.39 -7.36 24.41
CA LEU A 14 39.29 -6.86 25.24
C LEU A 14 38.55 -5.68 24.60
N ILE A 15 39.26 -4.77 23.95
CA ILE A 15 38.65 -3.67 23.20
C ILE A 15 37.88 -4.20 21.99
N ALA A 16 38.41 -5.20 21.28
CA ALA A 16 37.75 -5.78 20.11
C ALA A 16 36.40 -6.43 20.45
N ILE A 17 36.33 -7.25 21.52
CA ILE A 17 35.05 -7.86 21.96
C ILE A 17 34.04 -6.82 22.44
N LEU A 18 34.50 -5.71 23.04
CA LEU A 18 33.63 -4.62 23.47
C LEU A 18 33.01 -3.90 22.25
N ILE A 19 33.80 -3.61 21.22
CA ILE A 19 33.31 -3.00 19.98
C ILE A 19 32.33 -3.93 19.26
N ILE A 20 32.65 -5.22 19.16
CA ILE A 20 31.76 -6.21 18.53
C ILE A 20 30.42 -6.31 19.29
N GLY A 21 30.44 -6.28 20.62
CA GLY A 21 29.22 -6.32 21.44
C GLY A 21 28.31 -5.12 21.22
N VAL A 22 28.87 -3.91 21.12
CA VAL A 22 28.11 -2.69 20.83
C VAL A 22 27.52 -2.74 19.41
N LEU A 23 28.33 -3.11 18.41
CA LEU A 23 27.87 -3.21 17.03
C LEU A 23 26.78 -4.27 16.84
N ALA A 24 26.91 -5.42 17.51
CA ALA A 24 25.89 -6.46 17.49
C ALA A 24 24.57 -6.00 18.13
N GLY A 25 24.64 -5.21 19.21
CA GLY A 25 23.47 -4.62 19.86
C GLY A 25 22.69 -3.65 18.95
N PHE A 26 23.40 -2.80 18.20
CA PHE A 26 22.77 -1.88 17.24
C PHE A 26 22.06 -2.60 16.09
N LEU A 27 22.65 -3.70 15.59
CA LEU A 27 22.05 -4.49 14.51
C LEU A 27 20.71 -5.12 14.89
N PHE A 28 20.54 -5.51 16.16
CA PHE A 28 19.30 -6.13 16.64
C PHE A 28 18.09 -5.19 16.56
N LEU A 29 18.29 -3.90 16.85
CA LEU A 29 17.20 -2.90 16.86
C LEU A 29 16.68 -2.54 15.46
N MET A 30 17.47 -2.76 14.40
CA MET A 30 17.08 -2.44 13.03
C MET A 30 16.20 -3.52 12.38
N MET A 31 16.12 -4.73 12.96
CA MET A 31 15.52 -5.88 12.28
C MET A 31 13.99 -6.01 12.44
N GLU A 32 13.37 -5.37 13.44
CA GLU A 32 11.94 -5.59 13.74
C GLU A 32 10.98 -4.87 12.79
N THR A 33 11.33 -3.70 12.26
CA THR A 33 10.39 -2.90 11.42
C THR A 33 10.42 -3.28 9.94
N SER A 34 11.52 -3.87 9.45
CA SER A 34 11.65 -4.26 8.04
C SER A 34 10.88 -5.55 7.70
N GLY A 35 10.65 -6.39 8.70
CA GLY A 35 10.08 -7.74 8.53
C GLY A 35 8.64 -7.71 8.02
N ASP A 36 7.78 -6.86 8.58
CA ASP A 36 6.35 -6.90 8.27
C ASP A 36 6.03 -6.30 6.90
N LYS A 37 6.77 -5.27 6.48
CA LYS A 37 6.69 -4.72 5.12
C LYS A 37 7.13 -5.75 4.07
N ALA A 38 8.27 -6.41 4.31
CA ALA A 38 8.75 -7.47 3.42
C ALA A 38 7.75 -8.64 3.35
N LYS A 39 7.12 -9.02 4.46
CA LYS A 39 6.07 -10.04 4.50
C LYS A 39 4.82 -9.61 3.73
N LYS A 40 4.40 -8.34 3.81
CA LYS A 40 3.28 -7.78 3.02
C LYS A 40 3.57 -7.85 1.53
N GLU A 41 4.77 -7.44 1.09
CA GLU A 41 5.19 -7.46 -0.31
C GLU A 41 5.32 -8.88 -0.87
N VAL A 42 5.94 -9.80 -0.13
CA VAL A 42 6.01 -11.21 -0.52
C VAL A 42 4.61 -11.82 -0.57
N CYS A 43 3.72 -11.46 0.36
CA CYS A 43 2.34 -11.90 0.32
C CYS A 43 1.60 -11.40 -0.93
N HIS A 44 1.82 -10.15 -1.34
CA HIS A 44 1.29 -9.60 -2.59
C HIS A 44 1.85 -10.33 -3.82
N GLY A 45 3.17 -10.51 -3.90
CA GLY A 45 3.83 -11.26 -4.96
C GLY A 45 3.30 -12.70 -5.09
N ASN A 46 3.06 -13.38 -3.97
CA ASN A 46 2.45 -14.70 -3.95
C ASN A 46 1.03 -14.70 -4.54
N ARG A 47 0.18 -13.73 -4.17
CA ARG A 47 -1.19 -13.62 -4.73
C ARG A 47 -1.18 -13.44 -6.25
N VAL A 48 -0.30 -12.58 -6.76
CA VAL A 48 -0.12 -12.36 -8.21
C VAL A 48 0.40 -13.62 -8.89
N THR A 49 1.36 -14.31 -8.28
CA THR A 49 1.94 -15.55 -8.81
C THR A 49 0.90 -16.67 -8.90
N ILE A 50 0.02 -16.79 -7.90
CA ILE A 50 -1.10 -17.74 -7.92
C ILE A 50 -2.02 -17.47 -9.12
N LEU A 51 -2.40 -16.21 -9.37
CA LEU A 51 -3.24 -15.85 -10.52
C LEU A 51 -2.55 -16.14 -11.87
N ARG A 52 -1.25 -15.83 -12.00
CA ARG A 52 -0.50 -16.15 -13.22
C ARG A 52 -0.37 -17.65 -13.44
N ALA A 53 -0.15 -18.42 -12.37
CA ALA A 53 -0.10 -19.87 -12.45
C ALA A 53 -1.45 -20.46 -12.88
N LEU A 54 -2.56 -19.88 -12.41
CA LEU A 54 -3.91 -20.23 -12.87
C LEU A 54 -4.06 -19.98 -14.38
N ASP A 55 -3.64 -18.83 -14.88
CA ASP A 55 -3.75 -18.50 -16.31
C ASP A 55 -2.95 -19.49 -17.17
N ILE A 56 -1.73 -19.84 -16.75
CA ILE A 56 -0.90 -20.86 -17.43
C ILE A 56 -1.58 -22.23 -17.37
N TYR A 57 -2.15 -22.61 -16.23
CA TYR A 57 -2.88 -23.87 -16.06
C TYR A 57 -4.10 -23.96 -16.97
N ARG A 58 -4.88 -22.87 -17.08
CA ARG A 58 -6.05 -22.81 -17.96
C ARG A 58 -5.68 -22.95 -19.42
N LEU A 59 -4.61 -22.26 -19.85
CA LEU A 59 -4.12 -22.32 -21.22
C LEU A 59 -3.58 -23.71 -21.58
N SER A 60 -2.79 -24.32 -20.69
CA SER A 60 -2.20 -25.64 -20.93
C SER A 60 -3.21 -26.78 -20.96
N ASN A 61 -4.33 -26.65 -20.24
CA ASN A 61 -5.37 -27.68 -20.17
C ASN A 61 -6.63 -27.34 -20.99
N ALA A 62 -6.59 -26.28 -21.80
CA ALA A 62 -7.72 -25.78 -22.58
C ALA A 62 -9.02 -25.60 -21.76
N LEU A 63 -8.90 -25.09 -20.52
CA LEU A 63 -10.01 -24.93 -19.60
C LEU A 63 -10.70 -23.57 -19.80
N SER A 64 -12.02 -23.61 -19.97
CA SER A 64 -12.89 -22.42 -19.93
C SER A 64 -13.29 -22.07 -18.49
N LYS A 65 -13.83 -20.86 -18.27
CA LYS A 65 -14.27 -20.39 -16.94
C LYS A 65 -15.31 -21.30 -16.27
N GLU A 66 -16.02 -22.11 -17.04
CA GLU A 66 -17.01 -23.07 -16.53
C GLU A 66 -16.38 -24.38 -16.01
N ASN A 67 -15.11 -24.65 -16.35
CA ASN A 67 -14.44 -25.93 -16.13
C ASN A 67 -13.23 -25.84 -15.19
N TYR A 68 -13.04 -24.71 -14.53
CA TYR A 68 -12.06 -24.58 -13.46
C TYR A 68 -12.64 -23.82 -12.27
N ASN A 69 -12.02 -24.00 -11.12
CA ASN A 69 -12.37 -23.30 -9.90
C ASN A 69 -11.08 -22.79 -9.25
N LEU A 70 -10.97 -21.47 -9.04
CA LEU A 70 -9.76 -20.87 -8.44
C LEU A 70 -9.48 -21.42 -7.04
N GLN A 71 -10.50 -21.66 -6.22
CA GLN A 71 -10.31 -22.21 -4.87
C GLN A 71 -9.71 -23.62 -4.91
N ASN A 72 -10.18 -24.47 -5.83
CA ASN A 72 -9.61 -25.80 -6.03
C ASN A 72 -8.17 -25.72 -6.59
N PHE A 73 -7.90 -24.77 -7.49
CA PHE A 73 -6.53 -24.54 -7.98
C PHE A 73 -5.56 -24.14 -6.86
N ILE A 74 -5.98 -23.23 -5.97
CA ILE A 74 -5.21 -22.81 -4.79
C ILE A 74 -4.95 -23.99 -3.85
N ASN A 75 -5.98 -24.81 -3.60
CA ASN A 75 -5.92 -25.90 -2.63
C ASN A 75 -5.11 -27.09 -3.13
N ASP A 76 -5.27 -27.47 -4.40
CA ASP A 76 -4.84 -28.78 -4.91
C ASP A 76 -3.66 -28.70 -5.89
N LYS A 77 -3.56 -27.63 -6.69
CA LYS A 77 -2.60 -27.56 -7.82
C LYS A 77 -1.47 -26.58 -7.62
N TYR A 78 -1.72 -25.46 -6.95
CA TYR A 78 -0.67 -24.51 -6.60
C TYR A 78 0.32 -25.12 -5.59
N LYS A 79 -0.18 -25.92 -4.63
CA LYS A 79 0.66 -26.63 -3.65
C LYS A 79 1.53 -27.74 -4.26
N GLU A 80 1.09 -28.35 -5.37
CA GLU A 80 1.86 -29.42 -6.05
C GLU A 80 2.96 -28.85 -6.98
N THR A 81 2.78 -27.63 -7.50
CA THR A 81 3.69 -27.03 -8.50
C THR A 81 4.92 -26.37 -7.87
N LEU A 82 4.84 -26.02 -6.58
CA LEU A 82 5.96 -25.52 -5.78
C LEU A 82 6.31 -26.58 -4.76
N SER A 83 7.42 -27.28 -4.96
CA SER A 83 7.96 -28.21 -3.99
C SER A 83 8.34 -27.47 -2.71
N ASN A 84 7.40 -27.23 -1.79
CA ASN A 84 7.61 -26.99 -0.37
C ASN A 84 6.27 -26.81 0.36
N ASN A 85 6.21 -27.23 1.61
CA ASN A 85 5.08 -27.14 2.52
C ASN A 85 4.60 -25.70 2.86
N ASP A 86 5.00 -24.66 2.12
CA ASP A 86 4.89 -23.25 2.52
C ASP A 86 4.44 -22.30 1.40
N ALA A 87 3.36 -22.65 0.69
CA ALA A 87 2.56 -21.64 -0.03
C ALA A 87 1.67 -20.83 0.95
N THR A 88 2.19 -20.51 2.12
CA THR A 88 1.53 -19.74 3.16
C THR A 88 1.99 -18.28 3.06
N CYS A 89 1.11 -17.36 3.45
CA CYS A 89 1.55 -15.98 3.59
C CYS A 89 2.68 -15.93 4.63
N PRO A 90 3.76 -15.15 4.41
CA PRO A 90 4.88 -15.04 5.36
C PRO A 90 4.50 -14.59 6.79
N SER A 91 3.29 -14.04 6.95
CA SER A 91 2.69 -13.71 8.25
C SER A 91 1.79 -14.83 8.82
N GLY A 92 1.80 -16.02 8.23
CA GLY A 92 0.99 -17.18 8.63
C GLY A 92 -0.44 -17.19 8.05
N GLY A 93 -0.73 -16.33 7.08
CA GLY A 93 -2.07 -16.22 6.48
C GLY A 93 -2.37 -17.27 5.42
N VAL A 94 -3.66 -17.51 5.18
CA VAL A 94 -4.16 -18.48 4.20
C VAL A 94 -4.66 -17.74 2.95
N TYR A 95 -4.40 -18.30 1.77
CA TYR A 95 -4.92 -17.80 0.51
C TYR A 95 -6.27 -18.44 0.16
N SER A 96 -7.24 -17.64 -0.28
CA SER A 96 -8.56 -18.04 -0.75
C SER A 96 -8.92 -17.33 -2.06
N ALA A 97 -9.85 -17.92 -2.80
CA ALA A 97 -10.41 -17.29 -3.98
C ALA A 97 -11.40 -16.20 -3.58
N GLY A 98 -11.34 -15.07 -4.26
CA GLY A 98 -12.39 -14.05 -4.28
C GLY A 98 -12.86 -13.84 -5.71
N GLU A 99 -14.11 -13.42 -5.87
CA GLU A 99 -14.68 -13.04 -7.16
C GLU A 99 -15.43 -11.72 -7.00
N GLU A 100 -15.15 -10.77 -7.87
CA GLU A 100 -15.79 -9.46 -7.90
C GLU A 100 -16.04 -9.10 -9.37
N ASN A 101 -17.29 -8.78 -9.72
CA ASN A 101 -17.71 -8.44 -11.08
C ASN A 101 -17.29 -9.47 -12.15
N GLY A 102 -17.34 -10.75 -11.82
CA GLY A 102 -16.95 -11.82 -12.74
C GLY A 102 -15.43 -11.94 -12.96
N LYS A 103 -14.61 -11.24 -12.20
CA LYS A 103 -13.16 -11.35 -12.19
C LYS A 103 -12.71 -12.03 -10.89
N GLU A 104 -11.93 -13.10 -11.04
CA GLU A 104 -11.37 -13.81 -9.90
C GLU A 104 -10.08 -13.14 -9.42
N PHE A 105 -9.86 -13.16 -8.11
CA PHE A 105 -8.66 -12.69 -7.45
C PHE A 105 -8.30 -13.58 -6.26
N VAL A 106 -7.10 -13.43 -5.74
CA VAL A 106 -6.61 -14.20 -4.59
C VAL A 106 -6.60 -13.29 -3.36
N VAL A 107 -7.16 -13.78 -2.26
CA VAL A 107 -7.28 -13.11 -0.97
C VAL A 107 -6.38 -13.83 0.03
N CYS A 108 -5.49 -13.12 0.69
CA CYS A 108 -4.86 -13.52 1.96
C CYS A 108 -5.72 -13.14 3.18
N SER A 109 -5.87 -14.04 4.15
CA SER A 109 -6.56 -13.80 5.42
C SER A 109 -5.92 -12.73 6.33
N ILE A 110 -4.71 -12.26 6.02
CA ILE A 110 -3.96 -11.27 6.82
C ILE A 110 -3.76 -9.96 6.05
N HIS A 111 -3.43 -10.01 4.75
CA HIS A 111 -3.00 -8.83 3.98
C HIS A 111 -3.94 -8.43 2.83
N SER A 112 -5.24 -8.76 2.90
CA SER A 112 -6.17 -8.42 1.81
C SER A 112 -7.12 -7.30 2.12
N VAL A 113 -7.14 -6.34 1.19
CA VAL A 113 -8.35 -5.76 0.63
C VAL A 113 -8.28 -5.90 -0.91
N THR A 114 -9.44 -5.91 -1.56
CA THR A 114 -9.74 -6.45 -2.90
C THR A 114 -9.04 -5.73 -4.09
N PRO A 115 -8.58 -6.43 -5.16
CA PRO A 115 -7.77 -5.84 -6.22
C PRO A 115 -8.50 -5.67 -7.57
N GLY A 116 -8.46 -4.44 -8.08
CA GLY A 116 -8.96 -4.07 -9.41
C GLY A 116 -7.86 -3.68 -10.41
N GLY A 117 -6.98 -4.63 -10.75
CA GLY A 117 -6.42 -4.78 -12.10
C GLY A 117 -5.18 -3.97 -12.52
N GLY A 118 -4.05 -4.69 -12.57
CA GLY A 118 -2.91 -4.46 -13.47
C GLY A 118 -1.99 -3.34 -13.03
N GLU A 119 -0.75 -3.67 -12.65
CA GLU A 119 0.21 -2.62 -12.35
C GLU A 119 1.63 -2.87 -12.87
N PRO A 120 2.16 -1.99 -13.75
CA PRO A 120 3.58 -1.90 -14.05
C PRO A 120 4.35 -1.27 -12.89
N SER A 121 5.57 -1.74 -12.63
CA SER A 121 6.67 -0.95 -12.08
C SER A 121 6.34 0.01 -10.91
N GLY A 122 6.22 -0.53 -9.68
CA GLY A 122 6.64 0.10 -8.41
C GLY A 122 6.03 1.44 -7.94
N ASN A 123 5.36 2.21 -8.80
CA ASN A 123 5.05 3.62 -8.56
C ASN A 123 3.59 3.97 -8.83
N VAL A 124 2.67 3.02 -8.99
CA VAL A 124 1.28 3.37 -9.23
C VAL A 124 0.41 3.25 -8.01
N ILE A 125 -0.40 4.29 -7.86
CA ILE A 125 -1.40 4.44 -6.83
C ILE A 125 -2.43 3.29 -6.91
N PRO A 126 -2.54 2.48 -5.87
CA PRO A 126 -3.51 1.40 -5.78
C PRO A 126 -4.95 1.91 -5.98
N GLY A 127 -5.75 1.14 -6.72
CA GLY A 127 -7.16 1.47 -6.97
C GLY A 127 -7.42 2.51 -8.07
N THR A 128 -6.39 3.02 -8.75
CA THR A 128 -6.50 4.12 -9.73
C THR A 128 -6.34 3.70 -11.21
N GLY A 129 -6.32 2.41 -11.51
CA GLY A 129 -6.25 1.91 -12.89
C GLY A 129 -5.05 2.41 -13.70
N GLY A 130 -3.92 2.70 -13.07
CA GLY A 130 -2.69 3.12 -13.74
C GLY A 130 -2.10 4.47 -13.36
N ILE A 131 -2.65 5.23 -12.39
CA ILE A 131 -2.11 6.55 -12.05
C ILE A 131 -0.78 6.42 -11.30
N VAL A 132 0.30 6.84 -11.95
CA VAL A 132 1.66 6.83 -11.38
C VAL A 132 1.84 8.00 -10.39
N ALA A 133 2.43 7.71 -9.23
CA ALA A 133 3.08 8.68 -8.35
C ALA A 133 4.37 9.16 -9.02
N GLY A 134 4.31 10.37 -9.58
CA GLY A 134 5.37 10.95 -10.38
C GLY A 134 6.45 11.68 -9.59
N ASP A 135 6.14 12.13 -8.37
CA ASP A 135 7.03 12.93 -7.54
C ASP A 135 7.64 12.07 -6.42
N GLY A 136 8.92 12.28 -6.14
CA GLY A 136 9.57 11.64 -4.99
C GLY A 136 9.18 12.35 -3.70
N TRP A 137 8.92 11.61 -2.61
CA TRP A 137 8.72 12.22 -1.28
C TRP A 137 9.86 13.18 -0.92
N GLU A 138 11.10 12.77 -1.19
CA GLU A 138 12.31 13.55 -0.92
C GLU A 138 12.33 14.91 -1.64
N GLU A 139 11.64 15.04 -2.78
CA GLU A 139 11.57 16.28 -3.56
C GLU A 139 10.69 17.33 -2.88
N THR A 140 9.84 16.91 -1.93
CA THR A 140 9.02 17.82 -1.12
C THR A 140 9.82 18.47 0.01
N ILE A 141 10.98 17.91 0.37
CA ILE A 141 11.80 18.41 1.46
C ILE A 141 12.59 19.63 0.98
N THR A 142 12.26 20.79 1.55
CA THR A 142 12.86 22.08 1.19
C THR A 142 13.99 22.52 2.14
N GLY A 143 14.21 21.78 3.22
CA GLY A 143 15.23 22.06 4.23
C GLY A 143 15.24 20.97 5.31
N GLU A 144 16.12 21.12 6.30
CA GLU A 144 16.31 20.11 7.37
C GLU A 144 14.99 19.74 8.07
N ASN A 145 14.12 20.74 8.29
CA ASN A 145 12.86 20.60 9.02
C ASN A 145 11.66 21.20 8.27
N SER A 146 11.72 21.30 6.94
CA SER A 146 10.64 21.93 6.18
C SER A 146 10.26 21.14 4.93
N ILE A 147 8.95 20.95 4.72
CA ILE A 147 8.38 20.40 3.47
C ILE A 147 7.49 21.42 2.76
N SER A 148 7.41 21.29 1.44
CA SER A 148 6.49 22.03 0.58
C SER A 148 5.98 21.14 -0.55
N PHE A 149 4.71 21.28 -0.91
CA PHE A 149 4.08 20.55 -2.00
C PHE A 149 2.93 21.35 -2.61
N ASN A 150 2.65 21.07 -3.88
CA ASN A 150 1.56 21.64 -4.65
C ASN A 150 0.41 20.65 -4.75
N ILE A 151 -0.81 21.18 -4.80
CA ILE A 151 -2.01 20.37 -5.07
C ILE A 151 -1.83 19.49 -6.31
N GLY A 152 -2.23 18.23 -6.21
CA GLY A 152 -2.17 17.22 -7.27
C GLY A 152 -0.85 16.49 -7.40
N GLN A 153 0.20 16.91 -6.69
CA GLN A 153 1.42 16.14 -6.57
C GLN A 153 1.16 14.80 -5.89
N LYS A 154 1.83 13.76 -6.38
CA LYS A 154 1.59 12.36 -5.99
C LYS A 154 2.92 11.73 -5.63
N PHE A 155 2.98 11.13 -4.44
CA PHE A 155 4.22 10.66 -3.83
C PHE A 155 4.15 9.18 -3.50
N LEU A 156 5.30 8.51 -3.59
CA LEU A 156 5.55 7.20 -2.99
C LEU A 156 6.53 7.40 -1.83
N HIS A 157 6.12 7.00 -0.62
CA HIS A 157 6.97 7.01 0.56
C HIS A 157 6.79 5.69 1.31
N GLU A 158 7.90 4.99 1.54
CA GLU A 158 7.91 3.72 2.29
C GLU A 158 6.89 2.64 1.83
N GLY A 159 6.54 2.62 0.54
CA GLY A 159 5.56 1.68 -0.03
C GLY A 159 4.12 2.17 0.02
N GLU A 160 3.88 3.32 0.63
CA GLU A 160 2.58 3.96 0.74
C GLU A 160 2.47 5.14 -0.23
N TYR A 161 1.26 5.36 -0.73
CA TYR A 161 0.98 6.35 -1.76
C TYR A 161 0.25 7.53 -1.15
N TYR A 162 0.59 8.74 -1.61
CA TYR A 162 0.00 9.98 -1.13
C TYR A 162 -0.33 10.93 -2.27
N VAL A 163 -1.35 11.76 -2.06
CA VAL A 163 -1.65 12.90 -2.92
C VAL A 163 -1.82 14.16 -2.11
N ALA A 164 -1.23 15.25 -2.59
CA ALA A 164 -1.46 16.58 -2.08
C ALA A 164 -2.82 17.08 -2.57
N VAL A 165 -3.74 17.39 -1.66
CA VAL A 165 -5.07 17.92 -2.02
C VAL A 165 -5.20 19.42 -1.72
N GLU A 166 -4.12 20.02 -1.22
CA GLU A 166 -3.91 21.47 -1.07
C GLU A 166 -2.46 21.84 -1.39
N THR A 167 -2.21 23.11 -1.73
CA THR A 167 -0.86 23.65 -1.86
C THR A 167 -0.41 24.19 -0.52
N LEU A 168 0.64 23.61 0.04
CA LEU A 168 1.21 23.99 1.33
C LEU A 168 2.71 24.24 1.17
N SER A 169 3.17 25.35 1.74
CA SER A 169 4.57 25.78 1.66
C SER A 169 5.12 26.09 3.03
N ASN A 170 6.42 25.86 3.24
CA ASN A 170 7.14 26.16 4.48
C ASN A 170 6.53 25.45 5.70
N ILE A 171 6.18 24.19 5.54
CA ILE A 171 5.60 23.38 6.62
C ILE A 171 6.72 22.86 7.49
N TYR A 172 6.85 23.45 8.68
CA TYR A 172 7.88 23.08 9.64
C TYR A 172 7.42 21.90 10.52
N PHE A 173 8.31 20.94 10.73
CA PHE A 173 8.11 19.82 11.63
C PHE A 173 9.27 19.70 12.63
N LEU A 174 8.99 19.19 13.83
CA LEU A 174 9.96 19.11 14.93
C LEU A 174 10.76 17.81 14.94
N THR A 175 10.20 16.75 14.36
CA THR A 175 10.73 15.38 14.30
C THR A 175 10.27 14.75 12.99
N ASP A 176 10.99 13.74 12.49
CA ASP A 176 10.72 12.85 11.34
C ASP A 176 9.85 13.43 10.20
N ASN A 177 10.35 13.39 8.97
CA ASN A 177 9.67 13.95 7.81
C ASN A 177 8.48 13.08 7.38
N ASP A 178 8.30 11.88 7.95
CA ASP A 178 7.30 10.90 7.50
C ASP A 178 5.85 11.44 7.32
N PRO A 179 5.21 11.23 6.15
CA PRO A 179 3.80 11.54 5.88
C PRO A 179 2.78 10.58 6.50
N GLU A 180 3.19 9.59 7.30
CA GLU A 180 2.32 8.76 8.14
C GLU A 180 1.21 9.65 8.70
N MET A 181 -0.04 9.17 8.62
CA MET A 181 -1.25 9.86 9.09
C MET A 181 -1.25 10.03 10.62
N ASN A 182 -0.19 10.61 11.16
CA ASN A 182 0.00 10.98 12.53
C ASN A 182 -0.92 12.16 12.80
N THR A 183 -1.91 11.94 13.66
CA THR A 183 -2.86 12.98 14.09
C THR A 183 -2.20 14.18 14.78
N SER A 184 -0.90 14.13 15.04
CA SER A 184 -0.11 15.22 15.60
C SER A 184 0.47 16.14 14.51
N LYS A 185 0.58 15.68 13.25
CA LYS A 185 1.11 16.45 12.12
C LYS A 185 -0.04 17.11 11.38
N TRP A 186 -0.38 18.34 11.76
CA TRP A 186 -1.59 19.05 11.30
C TRP A 186 -1.85 18.95 9.78
N TRP A 187 -0.81 18.97 8.94
CA TRP A 187 -0.85 18.86 7.48
C TRP A 187 -1.27 17.48 6.91
N THR A 188 -1.22 16.41 7.71
CA THR A 188 -1.80 15.08 7.38
C THR A 188 -3.20 14.86 7.97
N THR A 189 -3.66 15.76 8.85
CA THR A 189 -4.86 15.55 9.68
C THR A 189 -6.16 16.15 9.16
N LYS A 190 -7.26 15.82 9.88
CA LYS A 190 -8.64 16.33 9.78
C LYS A 190 -8.78 17.77 9.30
N SER A 191 -8.00 18.66 9.88
CA SER A 191 -8.11 20.11 9.72
C SER A 191 -7.18 20.68 8.67
N GLY A 192 -6.19 19.93 8.21
CA GLY A 192 -5.07 20.48 7.45
C GLY A 192 -5.15 20.28 5.95
N GLY A 193 -6.01 19.38 5.44
CA GLY A 193 -6.26 19.21 4.00
C GLY A 193 -5.02 18.93 3.12
N GLY A 194 -3.82 18.81 3.68
CA GLY A 194 -2.58 18.85 2.92
C GLY A 194 -2.33 17.56 2.15
N LEU A 195 -2.09 16.47 2.87
CA LEU A 195 -1.78 15.16 2.30
C LEU A 195 -2.86 14.12 2.63
N VAL A 196 -3.08 13.23 1.68
CA VAL A 196 -4.03 12.10 1.78
C VAL A 196 -3.29 10.83 1.41
N GLN A 197 -3.21 9.88 2.33
CA GLN A 197 -2.75 8.52 2.04
C GLN A 197 -3.86 7.74 1.35
N PHE A 198 -3.53 6.95 0.33
CA PHE A 198 -4.48 6.04 -0.31
C PHE A 198 -4.65 4.76 0.51
N THR A 199 -5.89 4.30 0.71
CA THR A 199 -6.19 3.09 1.50
C THR A 199 -6.27 1.81 0.66
N GLU A 200 -5.91 1.89 -0.63
CA GLU A 200 -6.02 0.82 -1.65
C GLU A 200 -7.46 0.39 -1.98
N VAL A 201 -8.47 0.87 -1.24
CA VAL A 201 -9.88 0.51 -1.45
C VAL A 201 -10.43 1.27 -2.65
N ARG A 202 -10.80 0.54 -3.70
CA ARG A 202 -11.57 1.08 -4.84
C ARG A 202 -13.00 0.59 -4.78
N LYS A 203 -13.96 1.50 -4.94
CA LYS A 203 -15.34 1.15 -5.30
C LYS A 203 -15.74 1.81 -6.62
N ASP A 204 -16.55 1.15 -7.42
CA ASP A 204 -17.19 1.81 -8.55
C ASP A 204 -18.45 2.51 -8.04
N TRP A 205 -18.61 3.81 -8.30
CA TRP A 205 -19.76 4.58 -7.83
C TRP A 205 -21.09 3.97 -8.30
N ASP A 206 -21.11 3.34 -9.47
CA ASP A 206 -22.31 2.67 -9.98
C ASP A 206 -22.73 1.50 -9.08
N ASN A 207 -21.75 0.86 -8.41
CA ASN A 207 -21.94 -0.22 -7.45
C ASN A 207 -22.06 0.24 -5.99
N VAL A 208 -22.04 1.56 -5.74
CA VAL A 208 -22.30 2.14 -4.43
C VAL A 208 -23.79 2.12 -4.14
N ASN A 209 -24.14 1.66 -2.93
CA ASN A 209 -25.49 1.61 -2.40
C ASN A 209 -25.72 2.78 -1.42
N MET A 210 -26.98 3.15 -1.23
CA MET A 210 -27.37 4.11 -0.19
C MET A 210 -26.92 3.59 1.19
N GLY A 211 -26.26 4.45 1.96
CA GLY A 211 -25.75 4.12 3.29
C GLY A 211 -24.32 3.56 3.30
N ASP A 212 -23.72 3.28 2.14
CA ASP A 212 -22.29 2.96 2.08
C ASP A 212 -21.45 4.10 2.64
N THR A 213 -20.36 3.74 3.31
CA THR A 213 -19.50 4.71 4.01
C THR A 213 -18.10 4.70 3.44
N PHE A 214 -17.52 5.90 3.34
CA PHE A 214 -16.19 6.13 2.82
C PHE A 214 -15.39 6.96 3.81
N LYS A 215 -14.14 6.59 4.01
CA LYS A 215 -13.19 7.27 4.87
C LYS A 215 -12.14 7.96 4.02
N ARG A 216 -11.43 8.92 4.63
CA ARG A 216 -10.32 9.62 4.00
C ARG A 216 -9.32 8.59 3.42
N GLY A 217 -8.96 8.77 2.16
CA GLY A 217 -8.05 7.87 1.43
C GLY A 217 -8.73 6.80 0.57
N ASP A 218 -10.03 6.53 0.79
CA ASP A 218 -10.78 5.60 -0.06
C ASP A 218 -10.92 6.15 -1.48
N VAL A 219 -10.80 5.28 -2.47
CA VAL A 219 -10.85 5.63 -3.89
C VAL A 219 -12.18 5.19 -4.50
N VAL A 220 -12.74 6.04 -5.35
CA VAL A 220 -13.93 5.72 -6.12
C VAL A 220 -13.74 6.05 -7.60
N LEU A 221 -14.20 5.15 -8.46
CA LEU A 221 -14.35 5.40 -9.89
C LEU A 221 -15.74 5.97 -10.16
N TYR A 222 -15.83 7.12 -10.83
CA TYR A 222 -17.09 7.71 -11.27
C TYR A 222 -16.90 8.34 -12.65
N ASN A 223 -17.74 7.96 -13.62
CA ASN A 223 -17.69 8.47 -15.00
C ASN A 223 -16.30 8.39 -15.66
N GLY A 224 -15.52 7.34 -15.38
CA GLY A 224 -14.17 7.15 -15.93
C GLY A 224 -13.07 7.94 -15.21
N ASP A 225 -13.43 8.73 -14.20
CA ASP A 225 -12.49 9.49 -13.38
C ASP A 225 -12.32 8.89 -11.99
N TYR A 226 -11.09 8.92 -11.48
CA TYR A 226 -10.79 8.48 -10.12
C TYR A 226 -10.88 9.64 -9.13
N TYR A 227 -11.52 9.38 -8.00
CA TYR A 227 -11.67 10.32 -6.90
C TYR A 227 -11.14 9.69 -5.62
N VAL A 228 -10.41 10.46 -4.82
CA VAL A 228 -10.02 10.07 -3.47
C VAL A 228 -10.89 10.81 -2.46
N CYS A 229 -11.33 10.10 -1.43
CA CYS A 229 -12.11 10.66 -0.34
C CYS A 229 -11.21 11.54 0.53
N VAL A 230 -11.60 12.80 0.72
CA VAL A 230 -10.84 13.82 1.46
C VAL A 230 -11.59 14.33 2.68
N VAL A 231 -12.61 13.59 3.14
CA VAL A 231 -13.41 13.96 4.30
C VAL A 231 -12.51 14.37 5.45
N GLN A 232 -12.87 15.48 6.08
CA GLN A 232 -12.15 15.99 7.21
C GLN A 232 -12.34 15.04 8.40
N GLY A 233 -11.27 14.32 8.75
CA GLY A 233 -11.15 13.62 10.02
C GLY A 233 -10.85 12.15 9.91
N TYR A 234 -10.06 11.64 10.87
CA TYR A 234 -9.79 10.21 10.99
C TYR A 234 -11.07 9.38 11.21
N SER A 235 -12.05 9.95 11.92
CA SER A 235 -13.42 9.42 12.05
C SER A 235 -14.42 10.08 11.09
N GLY A 236 -13.93 10.91 10.17
CA GLY A 236 -14.74 11.54 9.15
C GLY A 236 -15.25 10.49 8.19
N ILE A 237 -16.57 10.34 8.14
CA ILE A 237 -17.23 9.38 7.26
C ILE A 237 -18.07 10.18 6.27
N PHE A 238 -17.88 9.91 5.00
CA PHE A 238 -18.83 10.27 3.96
C PHE A 238 -19.81 9.12 3.78
N THR A 239 -21.11 9.40 3.87
CA THR A 239 -22.16 8.41 3.63
C THR A 239 -22.79 8.67 2.27
N ALA A 240 -22.78 7.67 1.40
CA ALA A 240 -23.43 7.76 0.10
C ALA A 240 -24.96 7.88 0.27
N ASN A 241 -25.52 8.89 -0.37
CA ASN A 241 -26.95 9.15 -0.41
C ASN A 241 -27.42 9.01 -1.85
N LYS A 242 -27.62 7.77 -2.30
CA LYS A 242 -27.99 7.45 -3.67
C LYS A 242 -29.49 7.17 -3.76
N ASN A 243 -30.28 8.19 -4.10
CA ASN A 243 -31.69 8.05 -4.47
C ASN A 243 -31.83 7.99 -6.01
N ALA A 244 -33.05 8.18 -6.53
CA ALA A 244 -33.32 8.19 -7.98
C ALA A 244 -32.51 9.25 -8.77
N ASP A 245 -32.01 10.29 -8.10
CA ASP A 245 -31.24 11.38 -8.70
C ASP A 245 -29.72 11.14 -8.61
N ASN A 246 -29.28 9.97 -8.15
CA ASN A 246 -27.86 9.64 -7.92
C ASN A 246 -27.16 10.66 -7.01
N ASN A 247 -27.85 11.09 -5.94
CA ASN A 247 -27.39 12.20 -5.10
C ASN A 247 -26.00 11.96 -4.45
N ASN A 248 -25.37 13.08 -4.07
CA ASN A 248 -24.03 13.20 -3.50
C ASN A 248 -22.86 12.46 -4.18
N HIS A 249 -22.96 12.08 -5.46
CA HIS A 249 -21.84 11.52 -6.22
C HIS A 249 -20.60 12.44 -6.25
N PRO A 250 -19.39 11.93 -6.54
CA PRO A 250 -18.15 12.69 -6.37
C PRO A 250 -18.06 14.01 -7.14
N ALA A 251 -18.69 14.09 -8.32
CA ALA A 251 -18.79 15.32 -9.11
C ALA A 251 -20.04 16.19 -8.81
N SER A 252 -20.91 15.79 -7.89
CA SER A 252 -22.14 16.55 -7.58
C SER A 252 -21.86 17.73 -6.65
N ASN A 253 -22.76 18.72 -6.59
CA ASN A 253 -22.62 19.81 -5.63
C ASN A 253 -22.65 19.34 -4.17
N ASP A 254 -23.43 18.29 -3.88
CA ASP A 254 -23.61 17.75 -2.53
C ASP A 254 -22.48 16.78 -2.11
N GLY A 255 -21.75 16.24 -3.09
CA GLY A 255 -20.65 15.30 -2.89
C GLY A 255 -19.27 15.93 -2.98
N LYS A 256 -19.04 16.87 -3.91
CA LYS A 256 -17.70 17.36 -4.31
C LYS A 256 -16.80 17.85 -3.18
N TRP A 257 -17.35 18.28 -2.04
CA TRP A 257 -16.56 18.69 -0.87
C TRP A 257 -15.79 17.53 -0.23
N ALA A 258 -16.26 16.29 -0.41
CA ALA A 258 -15.69 15.09 0.18
C ALA A 258 -14.71 14.38 -0.76
N TRP A 259 -14.53 14.84 -2.00
CA TRP A 259 -13.81 14.11 -3.04
C TRP A 259 -12.80 15.00 -3.76
N TYR A 260 -11.59 14.49 -3.94
CA TYR A 260 -10.57 15.09 -4.79
C TYR A 260 -10.39 14.25 -6.05
N LYS A 261 -10.48 14.89 -7.22
CA LYS A 261 -10.32 14.24 -8.52
C LYS A 261 -8.82 14.01 -8.82
N LEU A 262 -8.43 12.78 -9.14
CA LEU A 262 -7.03 12.40 -9.36
C LEU A 262 -6.56 12.60 -10.82
N ASN A 263 -7.47 12.47 -11.78
CA ASN A 263 -7.18 12.67 -13.20
C ASN A 263 -7.37 14.15 -13.56
N ASN A 264 -6.29 14.79 -14.00
CA ASN A 264 -6.32 15.99 -14.84
C ASN A 264 -5.75 15.64 -16.22
#